data_AF-A0A497VFJ8-F1
#
_entry.id   AF-A0A497VFJ8-F1
#
_cell.length_a   1.000
_cell.length_b   1.000
_cell.length_c   1.000
_cell.angle_alpha   90.00
_cell.angle_beta   90.00
_cell.angle_gamma   90.00
#
_symmetry.space_group_name_H-M   'P 1'
#
loop_
_entity.id
_entity.type
_entity.pdbx_description
1 polymer ?
#
loop_
_entity_poly.entity_id
_entity_poly.type
_entity_poly.pdbx_seq_one_letter_code
_entity_poly.pdbx_strand_id
1 'polypeptide(L)'
;MFHRSSPDTEALLGQWEALGTALGCPDNAWMKEGQRLLRSWQRWPRAYHNASHLQACLGHWHTVQNELPGALEQPQAVALALWFHDAVYWPWSAHNEARSAQWASRFLNGQPLPPSLARTVHEHIMATCHNPGVLQGDATWVVDIDLAVLGQSDAVYRQFERNVRREYFFVRWPRYMAGRSKVLQGFLSRPRIYHNEWFFYRYEAQARTNLAQALAALQSGTIYA
;
A
#
# COMPACT_ATOMS: atom_id res chain seq x y z
N MET A 1 -5.42 2.34 26.02
CA MET A 1 -5.89 1.08 25.40
C MET A 1 -6.10 1.39 23.93
N PHE A 2 -5.08 1.20 23.08
CA PHE A 2 -5.19 1.54 21.66
C PHE A 2 -6.02 0.46 20.98
N HIS A 3 -7.19 0.84 20.50
CA HIS A 3 -8.10 -0.02 19.75
C HIS A 3 -7.34 -0.52 18.52
N ARG A 4 -7.05 -1.83 18.46
CA ARG A 4 -6.82 -2.46 17.15
C ARG A 4 -8.18 -2.38 16.47
N SER A 5 -8.41 -1.35 15.67
CA SER A 5 -9.55 -1.35 14.76
C SER A 5 -9.31 -2.49 13.78
N SER A 6 -9.93 -3.63 14.06
CA SER A 6 -10.00 -4.72 13.09
C SER A 6 -10.52 -4.14 11.78
N PRO A 7 -9.94 -4.52 10.64
CA PRO A 7 -10.40 -4.00 9.36
C PRO A 7 -11.88 -4.37 9.19
N ASP A 8 -12.67 -3.40 8.74
CA ASP A 8 -14.08 -3.61 8.43
C ASP A 8 -14.16 -4.32 7.08
N THR A 9 -14.11 -5.65 7.13
CA THR A 9 -14.09 -6.50 5.95
C THR A 9 -15.39 -6.41 5.15
N GLU A 10 -16.50 -6.11 5.82
CA GLU A 10 -17.80 -5.93 5.17
C GLU A 10 -17.83 -4.63 4.39
N ALA A 11 -17.38 -3.53 5.01
CA ALA A 11 -17.23 -2.25 4.31
C ALA A 11 -16.25 -2.34 3.13
N LEU A 12 -15.14 -3.07 3.29
CA LEU A 12 -14.20 -3.35 2.19
C LEU A 12 -14.86 -4.13 1.05
N LEU A 13 -15.65 -5.17 1.34
CA LEU A 13 -16.40 -5.87 0.29
C LEU A 13 -17.43 -4.98 -0.40
N GLY A 14 -18.11 -4.10 0.34
CA GLY A 14 -19.02 -3.12 -0.25
C GLY A 14 -18.32 -2.15 -1.18
N GLN A 15 -17.11 -1.68 -0.84
CA GLN A 15 -16.28 -0.88 -1.75
C GLN A 15 -15.87 -1.64 -3.01
N TRP A 16 -15.53 -2.93 -2.86
CA TRP A 16 -15.20 -3.79 -4.01
C TRP A 16 -16.40 -4.02 -4.92
N GLU A 17 -17.59 -4.25 -4.36
CA GLU A 17 -18.85 -4.39 -5.12
C GLU A 17 -19.20 -3.11 -5.89
N ALA A 18 -19.06 -1.95 -5.24
CA ALA A 18 -19.27 -0.66 -5.88
C ALA A 18 -18.29 -0.43 -7.05
N LEU A 19 -17.02 -0.85 -6.90
CA LEU A 19 -16.03 -0.78 -7.96
C LEU A 19 -16.41 -1.66 -9.17
N GLY A 20 -16.91 -2.88 -8.92
CA GLY A 20 -17.43 -3.77 -9.96
C GLY A 20 -18.63 -3.18 -10.68
N THR A 21 -19.56 -2.57 -9.94
CA THR A 21 -20.73 -1.87 -10.50
C THR A 21 -20.31 -0.70 -11.40
N ALA A 22 -19.37 0.13 -10.95
CA ALA A 22 -18.84 1.25 -11.73
C ALA A 22 -18.13 0.81 -13.01
N LEU A 23 -17.57 -0.40 -13.02
CA LEU A 23 -16.90 -1.01 -14.17
C LEU A 23 -17.84 -1.87 -15.04
N GLY A 24 -19.14 -1.94 -14.73
CA GLY A 24 -20.10 -2.77 -15.47
C GLY A 24 -19.90 -4.28 -15.30
N CYS A 25 -19.20 -4.71 -14.24
CA CYS A 25 -18.91 -6.11 -13.92
C CYS A 25 -19.41 -6.55 -12.52
N PRO A 26 -20.66 -6.27 -12.10
CA PRO A 26 -21.13 -6.59 -10.74
C PRO A 26 -21.52 -8.08 -10.56
N ASP A 27 -20.78 -9.01 -11.18
CA ASP A 27 -21.17 -10.41 -11.22
C ASP A 27 -20.64 -11.25 -10.03
N ASN A 28 -21.07 -12.51 -9.99
CA ASN A 28 -20.64 -13.46 -8.97
C ASN A 28 -19.13 -13.74 -9.01
N ALA A 29 -18.47 -13.64 -10.17
CA ALA A 29 -17.03 -13.84 -10.28
C ALA A 29 -16.27 -12.69 -9.63
N TRP A 30 -16.76 -11.46 -9.83
CA TRP A 30 -16.23 -10.26 -9.18
C TRP A 30 -16.27 -10.37 -7.66
N MET A 31 -17.43 -10.69 -7.09
CA MET A 31 -17.56 -10.80 -5.64
C MET A 31 -16.72 -11.93 -5.03
N LYS A 32 -16.62 -13.07 -5.73
CA LYS A 32 -15.74 -14.17 -5.30
C LYS A 32 -14.27 -13.74 -5.26
N GLU A 33 -13.83 -12.91 -6.21
CA GLU A 33 -12.47 -12.39 -6.23
C GLU A 33 -12.20 -11.41 -5.09
N GLY A 34 -13.13 -10.50 -4.78
CA GLY A 34 -13.01 -9.60 -3.62
C GLY A 34 -12.86 -10.36 -2.30
N GLN A 35 -13.66 -11.42 -2.10
CA GLN A 35 -13.53 -12.30 -0.94
C GLN A 35 -12.18 -13.04 -0.92
N ARG A 36 -11.66 -13.43 -2.09
CA ARG A 36 -10.36 -14.10 -2.21
C ARG A 36 -9.21 -13.15 -1.89
N LEU A 37 -9.28 -11.90 -2.35
CA LEU A 37 -8.35 -10.84 -2.00
C LEU A 37 -8.31 -10.63 -0.49
N LEU A 38 -9.45 -10.43 0.16
CA LEU A 38 -9.50 -10.22 1.61
C LEU A 38 -8.92 -11.39 2.41
N ARG A 39 -9.19 -12.63 2.00
CA ARG A 39 -8.53 -13.80 2.61
C ARG A 39 -7.01 -13.74 2.47
N SER A 40 -6.50 -13.25 1.34
CA SER A 40 -5.06 -13.10 1.11
C SER A 40 -4.44 -12.01 1.99
N TRP A 41 -5.13 -10.87 2.13
CA TRP A 41 -4.76 -9.76 3.01
C TRP A 41 -4.79 -10.12 4.50
N GLN A 42 -5.49 -11.17 4.90
CA GLN A 42 -5.54 -11.66 6.28
C GLN A 42 -4.61 -12.84 6.54
N ARG A 43 -3.93 -13.34 5.50
CA ARG A 43 -3.06 -14.51 5.64
C ARG A 43 -1.77 -14.17 6.39
N TRP A 44 -1.37 -15.04 7.32
CA TRP A 44 -0.04 -15.00 7.93
C TRP A 44 1.08 -14.94 6.86
N PRO A 45 2.20 -14.21 7.04
CA PRO A 45 2.74 -13.59 8.27
C PRO A 45 2.43 -12.09 8.47
N ARG A 46 1.36 -11.58 7.86
CA ARG A 46 1.07 -10.13 7.84
C ARG A 46 0.76 -9.56 9.24
N ALA A 47 1.38 -8.43 9.56
CA ALA A 47 1.07 -7.63 10.75
C ALA A 47 0.83 -6.15 10.40
N TYR A 48 1.53 -5.62 9.41
CA TYR A 48 1.30 -4.31 8.82
C TYR A 48 0.58 -4.43 7.48
N HIS A 49 1.11 -5.23 6.55
CA HIS A 49 0.58 -5.37 5.19
C HIS A 49 -0.66 -6.27 5.18
N ASN A 50 -1.68 -5.90 5.95
CA ASN A 50 -2.93 -6.64 6.12
C ASN A 50 -4.14 -5.79 5.67
N ALA A 51 -5.35 -6.31 5.87
CA ALA A 51 -6.56 -5.60 5.43
C ALA A 51 -6.76 -4.22 6.09
N SER A 52 -6.13 -3.91 7.23
CA SER A 52 -6.13 -2.56 7.80
C SER A 52 -5.29 -1.58 6.96
N HIS A 53 -4.17 -2.03 6.38
CA HIS A 53 -3.39 -1.24 5.43
C HIS A 53 -4.19 -0.96 4.16
N LEU A 54 -4.84 -2.00 3.61
CA LEU A 54 -5.74 -1.84 2.46
C LEU A 54 -6.84 -0.81 2.75
N GLN A 55 -7.49 -0.90 3.91
CA GLN A 55 -8.53 0.05 4.32
C GLN A 55 -7.99 1.47 4.43
N ALA A 56 -6.78 1.66 4.97
CA ALA A 56 -6.14 2.98 5.03
C ALA A 56 -5.85 3.52 3.62
N CYS A 57 -5.33 2.69 2.72
CA CYS A 57 -5.06 3.06 1.33
C CYS A 57 -6.33 3.52 0.60
N LEU A 58 -7.42 2.74 0.70
CA LEU A 58 -8.70 3.08 0.08
C LEU A 58 -9.34 4.33 0.72
N GLY A 59 -9.12 4.53 2.03
CA GLY A 59 -9.49 5.77 2.72
C GLY A 59 -8.80 6.99 2.11
N HIS A 60 -7.48 6.92 1.91
CA HIS A 60 -6.73 8.00 1.24
C HIS A 60 -7.18 8.22 -0.20
N TRP A 61 -7.43 7.15 -0.97
CA TRP A 61 -7.97 7.24 -2.32
C TRP A 61 -9.34 7.95 -2.35
N HIS A 62 -10.23 7.64 -1.41
CA HIS A 62 -11.52 8.32 -1.30
C HIS A 62 -11.36 9.80 -0.91
N THR A 63 -10.46 10.12 0.02
CA THR A 63 -10.13 11.51 0.36
C THR A 63 -9.62 12.29 -0.84
N VAL A 64 -8.72 11.72 -1.65
CA VAL A 64 -8.20 12.37 -2.87
C VAL A 64 -9.33 12.66 -3.84
N GLN A 65 -10.24 11.71 -4.10
CA GLN A 65 -11.37 11.94 -5.01
C GLN A 65 -12.33 13.01 -4.50
N ASN A 66 -12.56 13.08 -3.19
CA ASN A 66 -13.48 14.05 -2.59
C ASN A 66 -12.88 15.46 -2.51
N GLU A 67 -11.61 15.58 -2.11
CA GLU A 67 -10.94 16.87 -1.94
C GLU A 67 -10.36 17.42 -3.26
N LEU A 68 -10.03 16.54 -4.21
CA LEU A 68 -9.44 16.90 -5.50
C LEU A 68 -10.18 16.21 -6.68
N PRO A 69 -11.43 16.58 -6.96
CA PRO A 69 -12.17 16.01 -8.09
C PRO A 69 -11.40 16.20 -9.41
N GLY A 70 -11.19 15.11 -10.16
CA GLY A 70 -10.46 15.11 -11.42
C GLY A 70 -8.93 15.00 -11.32
N ALA A 71 -8.37 14.84 -10.11
CA ALA A 71 -6.93 14.65 -9.95
C ALA A 71 -6.42 13.28 -10.41
N LEU A 72 -7.30 12.27 -10.41
CA LEU A 72 -7.00 10.92 -10.91
C LEU A 72 -7.58 10.79 -12.33
N GLU A 73 -6.75 10.40 -13.29
CA GLU A 73 -7.19 10.19 -14.67
C GLU A 73 -8.05 8.93 -14.80
N GLN A 74 -7.69 7.88 -14.07
CA GLN A 74 -8.33 6.56 -14.04
C GLN A 74 -8.52 6.10 -12.58
N PRO A 75 -9.44 6.72 -11.81
CA PRO A 75 -9.61 6.44 -10.39
C PRO A 75 -9.91 4.96 -10.10
N GLN A 76 -10.61 4.25 -10.99
CA GLN A 76 -10.88 2.82 -10.86
C GLN A 76 -9.60 1.99 -11.01
N ALA A 77 -8.67 2.37 -11.90
CA ALA A 77 -7.39 1.68 -12.06
C ALA A 77 -6.51 1.85 -10.81
N VAL A 78 -6.51 3.05 -10.21
CA VAL A 78 -5.86 3.32 -8.92
C VAL A 78 -6.44 2.43 -7.82
N ALA A 79 -7.77 2.39 -7.69
CA ALA A 79 -8.43 1.54 -6.68
C ALA A 79 -8.09 0.05 -6.87
N LEU A 80 -8.16 -0.46 -8.10
CA LEU A 80 -7.78 -1.84 -8.42
C LEU A 80 -6.31 -2.11 -8.06
N ALA A 81 -5.39 -1.20 -8.40
CA ALA A 81 -3.99 -1.34 -8.02
C ALA A 81 -3.82 -1.41 -6.51
N LEU A 82 -4.50 -0.56 -5.73
CA LEU A 82 -4.47 -0.60 -4.26
C LEU A 82 -5.03 -1.91 -3.70
N TRP A 83 -6.09 -2.47 -4.27
CA TRP A 83 -6.62 -3.78 -3.87
C TRP A 83 -5.63 -4.92 -4.08
N PHE A 84 -4.84 -4.85 -5.15
CA PHE A 84 -3.96 -5.93 -5.56
C PHE A 84 -2.49 -5.78 -5.14
N HIS A 85 -1.96 -4.57 -4.91
CA HIS A 85 -0.50 -4.34 -4.84
C HIS A 85 0.22 -5.28 -3.88
N ASP A 86 -0.36 -5.49 -2.71
CA ASP A 86 0.16 -6.38 -1.66
C ASP A 86 -0.69 -7.66 -1.48
N ALA A 87 -1.57 -7.98 -2.43
CA ALA A 87 -2.40 -9.18 -2.37
C ALA A 87 -1.55 -10.45 -2.24
N VAL A 88 -0.35 -10.49 -2.83
CA VAL A 88 0.67 -11.50 -2.55
C VAL A 88 1.79 -10.88 -1.72
N TYR A 89 1.98 -11.34 -0.49
CA TYR A 89 3.04 -10.83 0.39
C TYR A 89 3.72 -11.94 1.16
N TRP A 90 5.03 -12.01 0.99
CA TRP A 90 5.93 -12.86 1.75
C TRP A 90 7.19 -12.04 2.07
N PRO A 91 7.49 -11.72 3.35
CA PRO A 91 8.58 -10.82 3.72
C PRO A 91 9.98 -11.23 3.22
N TRP A 92 10.16 -12.50 2.84
CA TRP A 92 11.42 -13.05 2.32
C TRP A 92 11.48 -13.13 0.79
N SER A 93 10.48 -12.60 0.08
CA SER A 93 10.38 -12.73 -1.38
C SER A 93 10.46 -11.37 -2.07
N ALA A 94 11.33 -11.27 -3.08
CA ALA A 94 11.45 -10.10 -3.95
C ALA A 94 10.41 -10.05 -5.10
N HIS A 95 9.53 -11.05 -5.20
CA HIS A 95 8.57 -11.20 -6.30
C HIS A 95 7.11 -10.94 -5.88
N ASN A 96 6.88 -10.17 -4.81
CA ASN A 96 5.54 -9.99 -4.25
C ASN A 96 4.66 -9.19 -5.20
N GLU A 97 5.09 -7.99 -5.54
CA GLU A 97 4.42 -7.04 -6.42
C GLU A 97 4.24 -7.64 -7.82
N ALA A 98 5.25 -8.30 -8.37
CA ALA A 98 5.14 -8.97 -9.67
C ALA A 98 4.06 -10.07 -9.68
N ARG A 99 3.92 -10.84 -8.59
CA ARG A 99 2.87 -11.87 -8.47
C ARG A 99 1.49 -11.25 -8.22
N SER A 100 1.43 -10.18 -7.44
CA SER A 100 0.23 -9.35 -7.24
C SER A 100 -0.27 -8.79 -8.57
N ALA A 101 0.62 -8.19 -9.36
CA ALA A 101 0.33 -7.65 -10.68
C ALA A 101 -0.12 -8.73 -11.66
N GLN A 102 0.55 -9.89 -11.67
CA GLN A 102 0.14 -11.02 -12.49
C GLN A 102 -1.24 -11.56 -12.09
N TRP A 103 -1.55 -11.60 -10.79
CA TRP A 103 -2.89 -11.97 -10.32
C TRP A 103 -3.93 -10.97 -10.84
N ALA A 104 -3.71 -9.67 -10.65
CA ALA A 104 -4.59 -8.61 -11.14
C ALA A 104 -4.83 -8.74 -12.65
N SER A 105 -3.77 -8.85 -13.45
CA SER A 105 -3.88 -8.97 -14.91
C SER A 105 -4.68 -10.21 -15.33
N ARG A 106 -4.47 -11.37 -14.70
CA ARG A 106 -5.22 -12.60 -15.03
C ARG A 106 -6.71 -12.45 -14.72
N PHE A 107 -7.04 -11.87 -13.58
CA PHE A 107 -8.43 -11.67 -13.19
C PHE A 107 -9.13 -10.67 -14.12
N LEU A 108 -8.53 -9.49 -14.33
CA LEU A 108 -9.11 -8.41 -15.12
C LEU A 108 -9.27 -8.78 -16.60
N ASN A 109 -8.29 -9.50 -17.19
CA ASN A 109 -8.42 -9.99 -18.56
C ASN A 109 -9.48 -11.09 -18.72
N GLY A 110 -9.95 -11.70 -17.62
CA GLY A 110 -11.07 -12.62 -17.62
C GLY A 110 -12.45 -11.94 -17.51
N GLN A 111 -12.48 -10.62 -17.35
CA GLN A 111 -13.71 -9.82 -17.26
C GLN A 111 -14.02 -9.15 -18.61
N PRO A 112 -15.26 -8.70 -18.86
CA PRO A 112 -15.62 -7.90 -20.03
C PRO A 112 -15.10 -6.45 -19.93
N LEU A 113 -13.81 -6.29 -19.66
CA LEU A 113 -13.12 -5.00 -19.47
C LEU A 113 -12.08 -4.78 -20.57
N PRO A 114 -11.75 -3.51 -20.90
CA PRO A 114 -10.74 -3.23 -21.89
C PRO A 114 -9.35 -3.73 -21.42
N PRO A 115 -8.56 -4.40 -22.28
CA PRO A 115 -7.22 -4.88 -21.92
C PRO A 115 -6.27 -3.77 -21.45
N SER A 116 -6.53 -2.51 -21.85
CA SER A 116 -5.77 -1.35 -21.38
C SER A 116 -5.86 -1.16 -19.87
N LEU A 117 -7.02 -1.42 -19.25
CA LEU A 117 -7.20 -1.30 -17.80
C LEU A 117 -6.30 -2.30 -17.05
N ALA A 118 -6.27 -3.55 -17.49
CA ALA A 118 -5.43 -4.58 -16.88
C ALA A 118 -3.93 -4.26 -16.98
N ARG A 119 -3.50 -3.61 -18.07
CA ARG A 119 -2.13 -3.12 -18.25
C ARG A 119 -1.84 -1.93 -17.33
N THR A 120 -2.71 -0.92 -17.27
CA THR A 120 -2.55 0.23 -16.37
C THR A 120 -2.47 -0.23 -14.90
N VAL A 121 -3.36 -1.13 -14.47
CA VAL A 121 -3.34 -1.69 -13.11
C VAL A 121 -2.04 -2.45 -12.84
N HIS A 122 -1.55 -3.22 -13.81
CA HIS A 122 -0.27 -3.90 -13.69
C HIS A 122 0.89 -2.90 -13.48
N GLU A 123 0.96 -1.86 -14.31
CA GLU A 123 1.99 -0.82 -14.23
C GLU A 123 1.93 -0.09 -12.88
N HIS A 124 0.74 0.22 -12.39
CA HIS A 124 0.53 0.84 -11.08
C HIS A 124 0.95 -0.05 -9.91
N ILE A 125 0.70 -1.36 -9.97
CA ILE A 125 1.20 -2.29 -8.94
C ILE A 125 2.72 -2.39 -9.02
N MET A 126 3.30 -2.47 -10.21
CA MET A 126 4.76 -2.50 -10.36
C MET A 126 5.43 -1.20 -9.90
N ALA A 127 4.70 -0.08 -9.91
CA ALA A 127 5.17 1.19 -9.39
C ALA A 127 5.42 1.18 -7.87
N THR A 128 4.81 0.25 -7.11
CA THR A 128 5.02 0.13 -5.66
C THR A 128 6.28 -0.69 -5.32
N CYS A 129 6.99 -1.24 -6.31
CA CYS A 129 8.28 -1.90 -6.10
C CYS A 129 9.34 -0.91 -5.58
N HIS A 130 10.41 -1.42 -4.96
CA HIS A 130 11.50 -0.60 -4.41
C HIS A 130 12.32 0.22 -5.43
N ASN A 131 12.12 0.02 -6.74
CA ASN A 131 12.81 0.77 -7.80
C ASN A 131 11.95 0.89 -9.07
N PRO A 132 10.87 1.68 -9.06
CA PRO A 132 9.89 1.68 -10.14
C PRO A 132 10.31 2.51 -11.37
N GLY A 133 11.50 3.10 -11.36
CA GLY A 133 11.91 4.07 -12.37
C GLY A 133 11.22 5.42 -12.19
N VAL A 134 11.03 6.15 -13.30
CA VAL A 134 10.32 7.45 -13.28
C VAL A 134 8.82 7.19 -13.23
N LEU A 135 8.17 7.66 -12.17
CA LEU A 135 6.73 7.58 -12.01
C LEU A 135 6.04 8.74 -12.75
N GLN A 136 4.90 8.45 -13.38
CA GLN A 136 4.07 9.42 -14.11
C GLN A 136 2.59 9.11 -13.94
N GLY A 137 1.74 10.13 -14.12
CA GLY A 137 0.29 10.00 -14.03
C GLY A 137 -0.17 9.39 -12.71
N ASP A 138 -1.22 8.57 -12.78
CA ASP A 138 -1.86 7.94 -11.62
C ASP A 138 -0.96 7.00 -10.79
N ALA A 139 0.18 6.56 -11.34
CA ALA A 139 1.14 5.75 -10.58
C ALA A 139 1.76 6.52 -9.40
N THR A 140 1.91 7.83 -9.51
CA THR A 140 2.43 8.66 -8.40
C THR A 140 1.46 8.66 -7.21
N TRP A 141 0.16 8.68 -7.48
CA TRP A 141 -0.89 8.64 -6.46
C TRP A 141 -0.90 7.29 -5.74
N VAL A 142 -0.77 6.18 -6.47
CA VAL A 142 -0.70 4.83 -5.87
C VAL A 142 0.47 4.73 -4.90
N VAL A 143 1.66 5.20 -5.31
CA VAL A 143 2.86 5.18 -4.47
C VAL A 143 2.74 6.10 -3.27
N ASP A 144 2.23 7.32 -3.45
CA ASP A 144 2.05 8.26 -2.33
C ASP A 144 1.01 7.77 -1.32
N ILE A 145 -0.06 7.12 -1.79
CA ILE A 145 -1.08 6.48 -0.94
C ILE A 145 -0.48 5.32 -0.12
N ASP A 146 0.29 4.43 -0.76
CA ASP A 146 0.93 3.31 -0.07
C ASP A 146 1.95 3.80 1.00
N LEU A 147 2.68 4.87 0.68
CA LEU A 147 3.65 5.50 1.59
C LEU A 147 3.03 6.48 2.59
N ALA A 148 1.70 6.69 2.58
CA ALA A 148 1.03 7.67 3.44
C ALA A 148 1.28 7.41 4.94
N VAL A 149 1.51 6.15 5.33
CA VAL A 149 1.83 5.77 6.71
C VAL A 149 3.06 6.50 7.26
N LEU A 150 4.03 6.84 6.39
CA LEU A 150 5.29 7.44 6.83
C LEU A 150 5.04 8.79 7.48
N GLY A 151 4.12 9.60 6.93
CA GLY A 151 3.77 10.92 7.46
C GLY A 151 2.58 10.95 8.41
N GLN A 152 2.08 9.79 8.87
CA GLN A 152 1.04 9.76 9.90
C GLN A 152 1.58 10.24 11.26
N SER A 153 0.67 10.41 12.22
CA SER A 153 1.03 10.78 13.59
C SER A 153 2.05 9.80 14.19
N ASP A 154 2.85 10.30 15.14
CA ASP A 154 3.91 9.53 15.81
C ASP A 154 3.40 8.18 16.35
N ALA A 155 2.21 8.17 16.96
CA ALA A 155 1.60 6.97 17.50
C ALA A 155 1.28 5.92 16.41
N VAL A 156 0.78 6.35 15.25
CA VAL A 156 0.49 5.47 14.11
C VAL A 156 1.79 4.92 13.52
N TYR A 157 2.79 5.79 13.34
CA TYR A 157 4.07 5.40 12.77
C TYR A 157 4.84 4.41 13.67
N ARG A 158 4.83 4.61 14.99
CA ARG A 158 5.39 3.64 15.96
C ARG A 158 4.71 2.29 15.88
N GLN A 159 3.40 2.26 15.69
CA GLN A 159 2.66 1.02 15.51
C GLN A 159 3.03 0.33 14.19
N PHE A 160 3.25 1.10 13.14
CA PHE A 160 3.80 0.62 11.87
C PHE A 160 5.17 -0.05 12.07
N GLU A 161 6.13 0.61 12.71
CA GLU A 161 7.47 0.04 12.98
C GLU A 161 7.39 -1.27 13.79
N ARG A 162 6.54 -1.33 14.82
CA ARG A 162 6.29 -2.57 15.58
C ARG A 162 5.75 -3.69 14.70
N ASN A 163 4.82 -3.38 13.81
CA ASN A 163 4.20 -4.36 12.94
C ASN A 163 5.16 -4.85 11.86
N VAL A 164 5.92 -3.95 11.22
CA VAL A 164 6.99 -4.34 10.29
C VAL A 164 8.00 -5.24 10.99
N ARG A 165 8.44 -4.92 12.22
CA ARG A 165 9.33 -5.81 12.96
C ARG A 165 8.76 -7.22 13.12
N ARG A 166 7.47 -7.34 13.42
CA ARG A 166 6.79 -8.65 13.60
C ARG A 166 6.78 -9.47 12.32
N GLU A 167 6.61 -8.85 11.15
CA GLU A 167 6.66 -9.55 9.87
C GLU A 167 8.04 -10.11 9.56
N TYR A 168 9.09 -9.40 9.98
CA TYR A 168 10.49 -9.82 9.85
C TYR A 168 11.01 -10.58 11.09
N PHE A 169 10.14 -11.23 11.89
CA PHE A 169 10.53 -11.91 13.13
C PHE A 169 11.69 -12.90 12.96
N PHE A 170 11.77 -13.56 11.80
CA PHE A 170 12.80 -14.53 11.42
C PHE A 170 14.18 -13.89 11.12
N VAL A 171 14.24 -12.58 10.88
CA VAL A 171 15.50 -11.88 10.62
C VAL A 171 16.19 -11.57 11.95
N ARG A 172 17.44 -12.05 12.08
CA ARG A 172 18.29 -11.77 13.26
C ARG A 172 18.48 -10.26 13.44
N TRP A 173 18.48 -9.82 14.70
CA TRP A 173 18.46 -8.40 15.06
C TRP A 173 19.50 -7.53 14.33
N PRO A 174 20.82 -7.89 14.27
CA PRO A 174 21.80 -7.05 13.57
C PRO A 174 21.51 -6.89 12.07
N ARG A 175 20.98 -7.93 11.42
CA ARG A 175 20.61 -7.89 9.98
C ARG A 175 19.35 -7.07 9.76
N TYR A 176 18.37 -7.18 10.66
CA TYR A 176 17.15 -6.38 10.59
C TYR A 176 17.50 -4.89 10.73
N MET A 177 18.32 -4.52 11.71
CA MET A 177 18.77 -3.14 11.89
C MET A 177 19.45 -2.61 10.63
N ALA A 178 20.46 -3.32 10.12
CA ALA A 178 21.18 -2.88 8.92
C ALA A 178 20.25 -2.72 7.70
N GLY A 179 19.37 -3.70 7.46
CA GLY A 179 18.42 -3.67 6.35
C GLY A 179 17.39 -2.54 6.49
N ARG A 180 16.76 -2.41 7.66
CA ARG A 180 15.78 -1.37 7.92
C ARG A 180 16.40 0.02 7.89
N SER A 181 17.57 0.22 8.49
CA SER A 181 18.30 1.49 8.41
C SER A 181 18.60 1.89 6.97
N LYS A 182 18.97 0.94 6.08
CA LYS A 182 19.16 1.21 4.65
C LYS A 182 17.87 1.68 3.97
N VAL A 183 16.74 1.06 4.26
CA VAL A 183 15.43 1.47 3.73
C VAL A 183 15.08 2.90 4.18
N LEU A 184 15.20 3.19 5.48
CA LEU A 184 14.89 4.52 6.03
C LEU A 184 15.81 5.61 5.45
N GLN A 185 17.13 5.33 5.36
CA GLN A 185 18.08 6.23 4.72
C GLN A 185 17.75 6.45 3.24
N GLY A 186 17.32 5.41 2.53
CA GLY A 186 16.90 5.51 1.14
C GLY A 186 15.67 6.38 0.91
N PHE A 187 14.78 6.53 1.90
CA PHE A 187 13.70 7.52 1.84
C PHE A 187 14.20 8.92 2.18
N LEU A 188 15.01 9.07 3.24
CA LEU A 188 15.55 10.35 3.68
C LEU A 188 16.45 11.02 2.63
N SER A 189 17.15 10.23 1.81
CA SER A 189 18.01 10.73 0.73
C SER A 189 17.24 11.25 -0.49
N ARG A 190 15.93 10.98 -0.59
CA ARG A 190 15.12 11.51 -1.70
C ARG A 190 14.92 13.01 -1.53
N PRO A 191 14.97 13.80 -2.62
CA PRO A 191 14.57 15.22 -2.57
C PRO A 191 13.14 15.40 -2.07
N ARG A 192 12.24 14.50 -2.46
CA ARG A 192 10.85 14.41 -1.99
C ARG A 192 10.49 12.95 -1.74
N ILE A 193 9.82 12.66 -0.63
CA ILE A 193 9.26 11.32 -0.37
C ILE A 193 7.96 11.16 -1.15
N TYR A 194 7.12 12.20 -1.13
CA TYR A 194 5.84 12.25 -1.84
C TYR A 194 5.94 13.04 -3.15
N HIS A 195 5.36 12.48 -4.21
CA HIS A 195 5.41 13.05 -5.56
C HIS A 195 4.38 14.16 -5.72
N ASN A 196 3.13 13.88 -5.37
CA ASN A 196 2.02 14.80 -5.49
C ASN A 196 2.11 15.90 -4.43
N GLU A 197 1.85 17.14 -4.84
CA GLU A 197 1.89 18.30 -3.92
C GLU A 197 0.96 18.13 -2.74
N TRP A 198 -0.23 17.58 -2.96
CA TRP A 198 -1.22 17.33 -1.90
C TRP A 198 -0.68 16.41 -0.80
N PHE A 199 -0.01 15.30 -1.17
CA PHE A 199 0.63 14.42 -0.19
C PHE A 199 1.87 15.08 0.43
N PHE A 200 2.68 15.77 -0.37
CA PHE A 200 3.90 16.43 0.09
C PHE A 200 3.61 17.45 1.21
N TYR A 201 2.69 18.38 0.98
CA TYR A 201 2.37 19.41 1.97
C TYR A 201 1.74 18.84 3.25
N ARG A 202 1.06 17.70 3.14
CA ARG A 202 0.36 17.07 4.27
C ARG A 202 1.24 16.15 5.10
N TYR A 203 2.19 15.46 4.47
CA TYR A 203 2.86 14.31 5.08
C TYR A 203 4.39 14.38 5.06
N GLU A 204 5.03 15.16 4.18
CA GLU A 204 6.50 15.13 4.01
C GLU A 204 7.25 15.47 5.30
N ALA A 205 6.88 16.57 5.97
CA ALA A 205 7.57 17.04 7.16
C ALA A 205 7.47 16.02 8.32
N GLN A 206 6.28 15.47 8.53
CA GLN A 206 6.05 14.42 9.54
C GLN A 206 6.77 13.13 9.16
N ALA A 207 6.78 12.75 7.87
CA ALA A 207 7.46 11.57 7.38
C ALA A 207 8.97 11.64 7.65
N ARG A 208 9.60 12.77 7.33
CA ARG A 208 11.03 12.98 7.62
C ARG A 208 11.34 12.91 9.11
N THR A 209 10.47 13.47 9.94
CA THR A 209 10.59 13.39 11.41
C THR A 209 10.53 11.94 11.88
N ASN A 210 9.49 11.20 11.48
CA ASN A 210 9.28 9.80 11.84
C ASN A 210 10.44 8.90 11.37
N LEU A 211 10.87 9.03 10.12
CA LEU A 211 11.98 8.27 9.53
C LEU A 211 13.30 8.54 10.25
N ALA A 212 13.60 9.81 10.58
CA ALA A 212 14.82 10.19 11.28
C ALA A 212 14.84 9.62 12.71
N GLN A 213 13.73 9.70 13.43
CA GLN A 213 13.61 9.12 14.76
C GLN A 213 13.73 7.60 14.74
N ALA A 214 13.13 6.94 13.74
CA ALA A 214 13.29 5.50 13.54
C ALA A 214 14.72 5.09 13.23
N LEU A 215 15.41 5.87 12.40
CA LEU A 215 16.81 5.62 12.10
C LEU A 215 17.70 5.79 13.36
N ALA A 216 17.47 6.82 14.16
CA ALA A 216 18.20 7.06 15.40
C ALA A 216 17.96 5.95 16.44
N ALA A 217 16.72 5.46 16.57
CA ALA A 217 16.40 4.33 17.44
C ALA A 217 17.14 3.05 17.01
N LEU A 218 17.19 2.76 15.71
CA LEU A 218 17.96 1.62 15.19
C LEU A 218 19.46 1.80 15.42
N GLN A 219 20.01 3.01 15.29
CA GLN A 219 21.42 3.26 15.60
C GLN A 219 21.75 3.07 17.08
N SER A 220 20.79 3.28 17.98
CA SER A 220 20.92 3.01 19.42
C SER A 220 20.57 1.57 19.83
N GLY A 221 20.29 0.68 18.87
CA GLY A 221 20.00 -0.73 19.17
C GLY A 221 18.55 -1.03 19.54
N THR A 222 17.61 -0.11 19.28
CA THR A 222 16.19 -0.26 19.63
C THR A 222 15.27 -0.08 18.43
N ILE A 223 13.97 -0.38 18.60
CA ILE A 223 12.94 -0.08 17.59
C ILE A 223 12.24 1.20 18.00
N TYR A 224 11.89 2.04 17.03
CA TYR A 224 11.02 3.18 17.23
C TYR A 224 9.57 2.74 17.43
N ALA A 225 9.36 2.13 18.59
CA ALA A 225 8.15 1.49 19.04
C ALA A 225 7.60 2.27 20.22
#